data_AF-A0A3D5YR48-F1
#
_entry.id   AF-A0A3D5YR48-F1
#
_cell.length_a   1.000
_cell.length_b   1.000
_cell.length_c   1.000
_cell.angle_alpha   90.00
_cell.angle_beta   90.00
_cell.angle_gamma   90.00
#
_symmetry.space_group_name_H-M   'P 1'
#
loop_
_entity.id
_entity.type
_entity.pdbx_description
1 polymer ?
#
loop_
_entity_poly.entity_id
_entity_poly.type
_entity_poly.pdbx_seq_one_letter_code
_entity_poly.pdbx_strand_id
1 'polypeptide(L)'
;MTSKEHSVFASYELALMQLLELGYYDPEDEYATRNEDFLNNVFTTKDTTKSSTFTFKSKLLGQYFTLNADFKKDNYFRITAYWILDGKYKSMSDRLVLLECINNLANKYASPKLYLDKDTDLWFDLQVFLPIEKQSFKNTIEFFDQSVASLRRELISTFNDFKKDKQ
;
A
#
# COMPACT_ATOMS: atom_id res chain seq x y z
N MET A 1 17.38 -27.82 -2.46
CA MET A 1 16.72 -26.56 -2.07
C MET A 1 17.78 -25.66 -1.48
N THR A 2 17.90 -24.43 -1.98
CA THR A 2 19.02 -23.53 -1.67
C THR A 2 18.68 -22.64 -0.47
N SER A 3 19.69 -22.17 0.28
CA SER A 3 19.51 -21.31 1.46
C SER A 3 18.72 -20.02 1.19
N LYS A 4 18.64 -19.59 -0.07
CA LYS A 4 17.97 -18.37 -0.53
C LYS A 4 16.44 -18.53 -0.64
N GLU A 5 15.94 -19.73 -0.95
CA GLU A 5 14.50 -20.01 -1.02
C GLU A 5 13.88 -20.02 0.39
N HIS A 6 14.60 -20.55 1.38
CA HIS A 6 14.17 -20.52 2.78
C HIS A 6 14.07 -19.08 3.33
N SER A 7 14.91 -18.15 2.89
CA SER A 7 14.89 -16.78 3.43
C SER A 7 13.74 -15.93 2.89
N VAL A 8 13.30 -16.15 1.65
CA VAL A 8 12.23 -15.34 1.03
C VAL A 8 10.88 -15.65 1.64
N PHE A 9 10.46 -16.92 1.64
CA PHE A 9 9.16 -17.30 2.20
C PHE A 9 9.08 -17.01 3.71
N ALA A 10 10.16 -17.20 4.48
CA ALA A 10 10.20 -16.82 5.88
C ALA A 10 9.94 -15.31 6.11
N SER A 11 10.40 -14.45 5.19
CA SER A 11 10.14 -13.02 5.25
C SER A 11 8.66 -12.70 4.99
N TYR A 12 8.03 -13.39 4.04
CA TYR A 12 6.58 -13.28 3.78
C TYR A 12 5.76 -13.81 4.96
N GLU A 13 6.10 -14.99 5.49
CA GLU A 13 5.47 -15.57 6.68
C GLU A 13 5.54 -14.59 7.86
N LEU A 14 6.70 -13.99 8.10
CA LEU A 14 6.91 -12.96 9.14
C LEU A 14 6.02 -11.74 8.91
N ALA A 15 5.98 -11.21 7.69
CA ALA A 15 5.15 -10.05 7.35
C ALA A 15 3.66 -10.33 7.60
N LEU A 16 3.17 -11.50 7.19
CA LEU A 16 1.78 -11.93 7.41
C LEU A 16 1.45 -12.07 8.89
N MET A 17 2.33 -12.71 9.68
CA MET A 17 2.16 -12.80 11.13
C MET A 17 2.11 -11.42 11.78
N GLN A 18 2.93 -10.46 11.31
CA GLN A 18 2.87 -9.09 11.81
C GLN A 18 1.57 -8.38 11.42
N LEU A 19 1.07 -8.54 10.20
CA LEU A 19 -0.21 -7.94 9.80
C LEU A 19 -1.36 -8.46 10.68
N LEU A 20 -1.35 -9.74 11.01
CA LEU A 20 -2.31 -10.37 11.93
C LEU A 20 -2.14 -9.84 13.37
N GLU A 21 -0.92 -9.92 13.93
CA GLU A 21 -0.62 -9.50 15.31
C GLU A 21 -0.94 -8.02 15.56
N LEU A 22 -0.75 -7.15 14.55
CA LEU A 22 -1.00 -5.72 14.65
C LEU A 22 -2.46 -5.33 14.37
N GLY A 23 -3.29 -6.28 13.94
CA GLY A 23 -4.70 -6.06 13.58
C GLY A 23 -4.89 -5.29 12.27
N TYR A 24 -3.96 -5.42 11.32
CA TYR A 24 -4.12 -4.96 9.94
C TYR A 24 -4.82 -6.02 9.08
N TYR A 25 -4.65 -7.30 9.41
CA TYR A 25 -5.32 -8.41 8.75
C TYR A 25 -6.26 -9.12 9.72
N ASP A 26 -7.48 -9.37 9.27
CA ASP A 26 -8.49 -10.14 9.97
C ASP A 26 -8.96 -11.28 9.05
N PRO A 27 -8.69 -12.55 9.38
CA PRO A 27 -9.08 -13.68 8.55
C PRO A 27 -10.60 -13.92 8.52
N GLU A 28 -11.37 -13.34 9.44
CA GLU A 28 -12.83 -13.49 9.51
C GLU A 28 -13.59 -12.41 8.70
N ASP A 29 -12.89 -11.38 8.19
CA ASP A 29 -13.50 -10.35 7.33
C ASP A 29 -13.68 -10.87 5.89
N GLU A 30 -14.69 -10.37 5.17
CA GLU A 30 -15.11 -10.86 3.85
C GLU A 30 -13.98 -10.79 2.81
N TYR A 31 -13.12 -9.76 2.91
CA TYR A 31 -12.00 -9.57 2.00
C TYR A 31 -10.90 -10.64 2.15
N ALA A 32 -10.85 -11.38 3.27
CA ALA A 32 -9.81 -12.37 3.55
C ALA A 32 -9.81 -13.52 2.54
N THR A 33 -10.97 -13.86 1.96
CA THR A 33 -11.12 -14.83 0.88
C THR A 33 -10.25 -14.52 -0.35
N ARG A 34 -9.92 -13.24 -0.57
CA ARG A 34 -9.04 -12.80 -1.68
C ARG A 34 -7.57 -13.18 -1.47
N ASN A 35 -7.21 -13.62 -0.26
CA ASN A 35 -5.82 -13.93 0.10
C ASN A 35 -5.48 -15.41 0.01
N GLU A 36 -6.45 -16.29 -0.31
CA GLU A 36 -6.26 -17.74 -0.33
C GLU A 36 -5.07 -18.18 -1.19
N ASP A 37 -4.98 -17.68 -2.42
CA ASP A 37 -3.87 -18.00 -3.33
C ASP A 37 -2.52 -17.54 -2.78
N PHE A 38 -2.46 -16.37 -2.16
CA PHE A 38 -1.25 -15.84 -1.55
C PHE A 38 -0.80 -16.70 -0.38
N LEU A 39 -1.73 -17.01 0.53
CA LEU A 39 -1.48 -17.82 1.73
C LEU A 39 -1.04 -19.23 1.36
N ASN A 40 -1.74 -19.86 0.41
CA ASN A 40 -1.38 -21.17 -0.10
C ASN A 40 0.02 -21.15 -0.74
N ASN A 41 0.38 -20.08 -1.44
CA ASN A 41 1.73 -20.00 -2.00
C ASN A 41 2.81 -19.83 -0.94
N VAL A 42 2.57 -18.98 0.07
CA VAL A 42 3.57 -18.71 1.12
C VAL A 42 3.76 -19.91 2.04
N PHE A 43 2.68 -20.56 2.48
CA PHE A 43 2.74 -21.62 3.50
C PHE A 43 2.84 -23.04 2.91
N THR A 44 2.30 -23.28 1.71
CA THR A 44 2.16 -24.63 1.16
C THR A 44 3.02 -24.85 -0.08
N THR A 45 2.72 -24.17 -1.19
CA THR A 45 3.34 -24.53 -2.49
C THR A 45 4.73 -23.97 -2.68
N LYS A 46 5.04 -22.82 -2.07
CA LYS A 46 6.33 -22.14 -2.13
C LYS A 46 6.86 -21.99 -3.56
N ASP A 47 5.95 -21.66 -4.49
CA ASP A 47 6.26 -21.48 -5.90
C ASP A 47 6.91 -20.11 -6.11
N THR A 48 8.21 -20.13 -6.38
CA THR A 48 9.02 -18.93 -6.61
C THR A 48 8.79 -18.33 -7.99
N THR A 49 8.03 -18.94 -8.88
CA THR A 49 7.78 -18.39 -10.23
C THR A 49 6.54 -17.50 -10.29
N LYS A 50 5.72 -17.53 -9.23
CA LYS A 50 4.47 -16.77 -9.14
C LYS A 50 4.71 -15.35 -8.63
N SER A 51 3.80 -14.47 -8.98
CA SER A 51 3.52 -13.26 -8.23
C SER A 51 2.15 -13.39 -7.59
N SER A 52 1.92 -12.73 -6.46
CA SER A 52 0.64 -12.75 -5.77
C SER A 52 0.43 -11.48 -4.97
N THR A 53 -0.83 -11.20 -4.61
CA THR A 53 -1.22 -10.02 -3.87
C THR A 53 -1.94 -10.44 -2.59
N PHE A 54 -1.55 -9.84 -1.47
CA PHE A 54 -2.19 -10.00 -0.18
C PHE A 54 -2.91 -8.70 0.21
N THR A 55 -4.21 -8.77 0.45
CA THR A 55 -5.05 -7.63 0.84
C THR A 55 -5.14 -7.56 2.36
N PHE A 56 -5.04 -6.35 2.91
CA PHE A 56 -5.22 -6.06 4.34
C PHE A 56 -5.84 -4.68 4.53
N LYS A 57 -6.19 -4.28 5.74
CA LYS A 57 -6.98 -3.07 6.01
C LYS A 57 -6.18 -2.06 6.83
N SER A 58 -6.13 -0.82 6.35
CA SER A 58 -5.59 0.33 7.09
C SER A 58 -6.37 0.53 8.39
N LYS A 59 -5.64 0.77 9.49
CA LYS A 59 -6.25 1.04 10.79
C LYS A 59 -6.74 2.49 10.89
N LEU A 60 -6.05 3.41 10.23
CA LEU A 60 -6.37 4.84 10.29
C LEU A 60 -7.49 5.25 9.33
N LEU A 61 -7.57 4.60 8.18
CA LEU A 61 -8.49 4.98 7.11
C LEU A 61 -9.61 3.95 6.87
N GLY A 62 -9.49 2.75 7.45
CA GLY A 62 -10.44 1.64 7.21
C GLY A 62 -10.47 1.14 5.77
N GLN A 63 -9.55 1.60 4.91
CA GLN A 63 -9.47 1.26 3.50
C GLN A 63 -8.53 0.08 3.25
N TYR A 64 -8.72 -0.63 2.14
CA TYR A 64 -7.89 -1.77 1.78
C TYR A 64 -6.54 -1.32 1.20
N PHE A 65 -5.47 -1.93 1.72
CA PHE A 65 -4.13 -1.89 1.18
C PHE A 65 -3.78 -3.26 0.62
N THR A 66 -2.76 -3.30 -0.24
CA THR A 66 -2.25 -4.53 -0.80
C THR A 66 -0.75 -4.65 -0.60
N LEU A 67 -0.28 -5.86 -0.30
CA LEU A 67 1.11 -6.26 -0.34
C LEU A 67 1.30 -7.14 -1.56
N ASN A 68 2.06 -6.65 -2.53
CA ASN A 68 2.39 -7.38 -3.75
C ASN A 68 3.73 -8.10 -3.56
N ALA A 69 3.69 -9.41 -3.78
CA ALA A 69 4.81 -10.31 -3.76
C ALA A 69 5.18 -10.71 -5.19
N ASP A 70 6.42 -10.46 -5.59
CA ASP A 70 7.03 -11.15 -6.71
C ASP A 70 8.04 -12.15 -6.13
N PHE A 71 7.66 -13.43 -6.11
CA PHE A 71 8.50 -14.48 -5.54
C PHE A 71 9.68 -14.86 -6.46
N LYS A 72 9.67 -14.40 -7.72
CA LYS A 72 10.65 -14.72 -8.77
C LYS A 72 11.76 -13.70 -8.83
N LYS A 73 11.37 -12.45 -8.76
CA LYS A 73 12.25 -11.29 -8.81
C LYS A 73 11.82 -10.43 -7.66
N ASP A 74 12.55 -10.50 -6.55
CA ASP A 74 12.86 -9.36 -5.70
C ASP A 74 13.09 -9.79 -4.25
N ASN A 75 14.10 -9.18 -3.63
CA ASN A 75 14.22 -9.12 -2.18
C ASN A 75 13.38 -7.95 -1.66
N TYR A 76 12.19 -7.71 -2.20
CA TYR A 76 11.34 -6.58 -1.87
C TYR A 76 9.86 -6.96 -1.77
N PHE A 77 9.11 -6.23 -0.95
CA PHE A 77 7.66 -6.11 -1.07
C PHE A 77 7.31 -4.76 -1.70
N ARG A 78 6.15 -4.72 -2.36
CA ARG A 78 5.48 -3.46 -2.65
C ARG A 78 4.18 -3.38 -1.86
N ILE A 79 4.08 -2.36 -1.01
CA ILE A 79 2.86 -2.03 -0.30
C ILE A 79 2.16 -0.91 -1.08
N THR A 80 0.90 -1.12 -1.41
CA THR A 80 0.11 -0.20 -2.22
C THR A 80 -1.16 0.18 -1.47
N ALA A 81 -1.50 1.46 -1.50
CA ALA A 81 -2.81 1.96 -1.14
C ALA A 81 -3.45 2.62 -2.35
N TYR A 82 -4.72 2.30 -2.58
CA TYR A 82 -5.50 2.87 -3.65
C TYR A 82 -6.61 3.75 -3.07
N TRP A 83 -6.74 4.96 -3.60
CA TRP A 83 -7.78 5.89 -3.19
C TRP A 83 -8.59 6.34 -4.41
N ILE A 84 -9.82 5.84 -4.45
CA ILE A 84 -10.84 6.24 -5.42
C ILE A 84 -11.26 7.67 -5.12
N LEU A 85 -11.05 8.57 -6.09
CA LEU A 85 -11.41 9.98 -5.96
C LEU A 85 -12.88 10.25 -6.36
N ASP A 86 -13.64 9.19 -6.67
CA ASP A 86 -15.10 9.09 -6.81
C ASP A 86 -15.74 10.25 -7.58
N GLY A 87 -15.11 10.62 -8.69
CA GLY A 87 -15.63 11.64 -9.59
C GLY A 87 -15.76 13.05 -9.00
N LYS A 88 -15.18 13.32 -7.81
CA LYS A 88 -15.21 14.64 -7.17
C LYS A 88 -14.34 15.68 -7.86
N TYR A 89 -13.47 15.25 -8.77
CA TYR A 89 -12.43 16.05 -9.44
C TYR A 89 -12.56 15.94 -10.98
N LYS A 90 -13.78 16.05 -11.51
CA LYS A 90 -14.07 15.79 -12.94
C LYS A 90 -13.67 16.92 -13.89
N SER A 91 -13.62 18.16 -13.43
CA SER A 91 -13.27 19.28 -14.31
C SER A 91 -11.76 19.28 -14.61
N MET A 92 -11.38 19.78 -15.78
CA MET A 92 -9.97 19.94 -16.14
C MET A 92 -9.23 20.82 -15.12
N SER A 93 -9.88 21.86 -14.60
CA SER A 93 -9.34 22.70 -13.54
C SER A 93 -9.11 21.93 -12.25
N ASP A 94 -10.07 21.12 -11.79
CA ASP A 94 -9.92 20.31 -10.57
C ASP A 94 -8.75 19.31 -10.71
N ARG A 95 -8.57 18.72 -11.89
CA ARG A 95 -7.45 17.80 -12.19
C ARG A 95 -6.10 18.49 -12.15
N LEU A 96 -5.99 19.70 -12.71
CA LEU A 96 -4.74 20.48 -12.69
C LEU A 96 -4.35 20.86 -11.26
N VAL A 97 -5.33 21.27 -10.44
CA VAL A 97 -5.10 21.59 -9.01
C VAL A 97 -4.69 20.35 -8.24
N LEU A 98 -5.36 19.22 -8.50
CA LEU A 98 -5.02 17.94 -7.90
C LEU A 98 -3.58 17.53 -8.23
N LEU A 99 -3.18 17.65 -9.49
CA LEU A 99 -1.80 17.38 -9.94
C LEU A 99 -0.77 18.29 -9.24
N GLU A 100 -1.07 19.58 -9.11
CA GLU A 100 -0.18 20.52 -8.41
C GLU A 100 -0.03 20.16 -6.93
N CYS A 101 -1.14 19.85 -6.24
CA CYS A 101 -1.12 19.41 -4.86
C CYS A 101 -0.30 18.11 -4.70
N ILE A 102 -0.50 17.15 -5.59
CA ILE A 102 0.23 15.87 -5.58
C ILE A 102 1.73 16.07 -5.77
N ASN A 103 2.14 16.91 -6.71
CA ASN A 103 3.55 17.20 -6.93
C ASN A 103 4.21 17.86 -5.71
N ASN A 104 3.50 18.80 -5.07
CA ASN A 104 3.99 19.44 -3.85
C ASN A 104 4.13 18.44 -2.69
N LEU A 105 3.15 17.55 -2.52
CA LEU A 105 3.19 16.51 -1.49
C LEU A 105 4.26 15.45 -1.76
N ALA A 106 4.42 15.01 -3.01
CA ALA A 106 5.47 14.06 -3.40
C ALA A 106 6.87 14.60 -3.06
N ASN A 107 7.10 15.89 -3.30
CA ASN A 107 8.35 16.56 -2.93
C ASN A 107 8.55 16.65 -1.41
N LYS A 108 7.47 16.84 -0.63
CA LYS A 108 7.52 17.00 0.83
C LYS A 108 7.80 15.70 1.57
N TYR A 109 7.19 14.59 1.16
CA TYR A 109 7.23 13.34 1.91
C TYR A 109 8.33 12.37 1.45
N ALA A 110 8.88 12.53 0.25
CA ALA A 110 9.88 11.65 -0.40
C ALA A 110 9.48 10.16 -0.55
N SER A 111 8.55 9.67 0.26
CA SER A 111 7.95 8.32 0.28
C SER A 111 6.67 8.35 1.14
N PRO A 112 5.62 7.56 0.83
CA PRO A 112 5.48 6.69 -0.33
C PRO A 112 5.41 7.46 -1.66
N LYS A 113 5.74 6.78 -2.77
CA LYS A 113 5.58 7.33 -4.12
C LYS A 113 4.09 7.57 -4.38
N LEU A 114 3.79 8.76 -4.91
CA LEU A 114 2.43 9.20 -5.19
C LEU A 114 2.25 9.36 -6.70
N TYR A 115 1.20 8.77 -7.28
CA TYR A 115 0.89 8.96 -8.69
C TYR A 115 -0.62 8.90 -8.97
N LEU A 116 -1.01 9.59 -10.04
CA LEU A 116 -2.36 9.54 -10.59
C LEU A 116 -2.44 8.49 -11.70
N ASP A 117 -3.46 7.67 -11.61
CA ASP A 117 -3.90 6.74 -12.65
C ASP A 117 -4.59 7.49 -13.81
N LYS A 118 -4.68 6.83 -14.95
CA LYS A 118 -5.50 7.16 -16.12
C LYS A 118 -6.95 7.44 -15.75
N ASP A 119 -7.49 6.74 -14.76
CA ASP A 119 -8.85 6.94 -14.25
C ASP A 119 -8.96 8.06 -13.21
N THR A 120 -7.88 8.82 -12.99
CA THR A 120 -7.76 9.91 -12.01
C THR A 120 -7.77 9.43 -10.56
N ASP A 121 -7.53 8.15 -10.30
CA ASP A 121 -7.39 7.62 -8.95
C ASP A 121 -5.96 7.75 -8.42
N LEU A 122 -5.85 7.83 -7.10
CA LEU A 122 -4.58 8.11 -6.45
C LEU A 122 -3.97 6.83 -5.88
N TRP A 123 -2.71 6.60 -6.24
CA TRP A 123 -1.95 5.45 -5.81
C TRP A 123 -0.79 5.89 -4.92
N PHE A 124 -0.63 5.18 -3.81
CA PHE A 124 0.50 5.31 -2.90
C PHE A 124 1.27 4.01 -2.92
N ASP A 125 2.54 4.06 -3.32
CA ASP A 125 3.40 2.88 -3.40
C ASP A 125 4.63 3.03 -2.51
N LEU A 126 4.88 2.02 -1.68
CA LEU A 126 6.10 1.87 -0.92
C LEU A 126 6.77 0.54 -1.31
N GLN A 127 7.96 0.63 -1.89
CA GLN A 127 8.80 -0.54 -2.13
C GLN A 127 9.81 -0.66 -0.98
N VAL A 128 9.79 -1.79 -0.29
CA VAL A 128 10.66 -2.07 0.87
C VAL A 128 11.39 -3.38 0.66
N PHE A 129 12.60 -3.51 1.20
CA PHE A 129 13.27 -4.80 1.21
C PHE A 129 12.49 -5.82 2.05
N LEU A 130 12.66 -7.10 1.75
CA LEU A 130 12.10 -8.20 2.55
C LEU A 130 12.55 -8.04 4.01
N PRO A 131 11.61 -7.99 4.97
CA PRO A 131 11.93 -7.86 6.37
C PRO A 131 12.52 -9.16 6.87
N ILE A 132 13.67 -9.05 7.51
CA ILE A 132 14.31 -10.14 8.24
C ILE A 132 13.91 -10.16 9.72
N GLU A 133 13.21 -9.11 10.19
CA GLU A 133 12.77 -8.96 11.57
C GLU A 133 11.39 -8.30 11.70
N LYS A 134 10.64 -8.71 12.73
CA LYS A 134 9.27 -8.24 13.00
C LYS A 134 9.18 -6.73 13.17
N GLN A 135 10.11 -6.14 13.92
CA GLN A 135 10.07 -4.70 14.25
C GLN A 135 10.26 -3.81 13.01
N SER A 136 11.13 -4.20 12.09
CA SER A 136 11.35 -3.46 10.84
C SER A 136 10.08 -3.42 9.97
N PHE A 137 9.40 -4.57 9.84
CA PHE A 137 8.13 -4.63 9.13
C PHE A 137 7.03 -3.84 9.83
N LYS A 138 6.92 -3.95 11.17
CA LYS A 138 5.98 -3.15 11.97
C LYS A 138 6.17 -1.65 11.72
N ASN A 139 7.40 -1.15 11.84
CA ASN A 139 7.70 0.26 11.62
C ASN A 139 7.33 0.69 10.19
N THR A 140 7.59 -0.18 9.21
CA THR A 140 7.26 0.06 7.80
C THR A 140 5.76 0.20 7.60
N ILE A 141 4.95 -0.71 8.14
CA ILE A 141 3.50 -0.66 7.92
C ILE A 141 2.84 0.49 8.67
N GLU A 142 3.28 0.79 9.89
CA GLU A 142 2.79 1.94 10.66
C GLU A 142 3.18 3.25 9.98
N PHE A 143 4.41 3.38 9.49
CA PHE A 143 4.86 4.54 8.72
C PHE A 143 4.01 4.74 7.45
N PHE A 144 3.77 3.66 6.71
CA PHE A 144 2.98 3.73 5.48
C PHE A 144 1.54 4.16 5.77
N ASP A 145 0.88 3.54 6.74
CA ASP A 145 -0.50 3.88 7.13
C ASP A 145 -0.63 5.35 7.58
N GLN A 146 0.30 5.81 8.43
CA GLN A 146 0.35 7.22 8.88
C GLN A 146 0.60 8.19 7.73
N SER A 147 1.49 7.84 6.81
CA SER A 147 1.85 8.69 5.66
C SER A 147 0.67 8.82 4.71
N VAL A 148 0.02 7.72 4.34
CA VAL A 148 -1.17 7.73 3.47
C VAL A 148 -2.31 8.52 4.13
N ALA A 149 -2.55 8.33 5.43
CA ALA A 149 -3.58 9.09 6.15
C ALA A 149 -3.29 10.59 6.23
N SER A 150 -2.03 10.98 6.37
CA SER A 150 -1.62 12.39 6.43
C SER A 150 -1.67 13.05 5.06
N LEU A 151 -1.13 12.38 4.04
CA LEU A 151 -1.21 12.82 2.64
C LEU A 151 -2.66 13.01 2.17
N ARG A 152 -3.55 12.07 2.52
CA ARG A 152 -4.98 12.17 2.20
C ARG A 152 -5.63 13.40 2.85
N ARG A 153 -5.33 13.67 4.12
CA ARG A 153 -5.85 14.85 4.84
C ARG A 153 -5.33 16.15 4.24
N GLU A 154 -4.03 16.22 3.96
CA GLU A 154 -3.42 17.42 3.38
C GLU A 154 -3.95 17.68 1.97
N LEU A 155 -4.08 16.65 1.14
CA LEU A 155 -4.64 16.78 -0.21
C LEU A 155 -6.07 17.34 -0.20
N ILE A 156 -6.92 16.84 0.72
CA ILE A 156 -8.29 17.34 0.88
C ILE A 156 -8.28 18.81 1.33
N SER A 157 -7.42 19.17 2.28
CA SER A 157 -7.32 20.55 2.78
C SER A 157 -6.87 21.50 1.66
N THR A 158 -5.73 21.23 1.04
CA THR A 158 -5.14 22.08 -0.01
C THR A 158 -6.11 22.26 -1.18
N PHE A 159 -6.81 21.21 -1.58
CA PHE A 159 -7.81 21.30 -2.64
C PHE A 159 -9.01 22.19 -2.25
N ASN A 160 -9.50 22.07 -1.02
CA ASN A 160 -10.62 22.89 -0.55
C ASN A 160 -10.24 24.37 -0.43
N ASP A 161 -9.03 24.67 0.03
CA ASP A 161 -8.54 26.05 0.15
C ASP A 161 -8.42 26.70 -1.22
N PHE A 162 -7.86 25.97 -2.20
CA PHE A 162 -7.75 26.45 -3.57
C PHE A 162 -9.12 26.71 -4.24
N LYS A 163 -10.15 25.93 -3.90
CA LYS A 163 -11.52 26.18 -4.39
C LYS A 163 -12.14 27.44 -3.79
N LYS A 164 -11.82 27.77 -2.54
CA LYS A 164 -12.31 29.01 -1.89
C LYS A 164 -11.66 30.25 -2.49
N ASP A 165 -10.36 30.20 -2.80
CA ASP A 165 -9.63 31.34 -3.38
C ASP A 165 -10.05 31.70 -4.82
N LYS A 166 -10.80 30.82 -5.49
CA LYS A 166 -11.29 30.99 -6.86
C LYS A 166 -12.81 31.25 -6.97
N GLN A 167 -13.51 31.36 -5.84
CA GLN A 167 -14.92 31.78 -5.76
C GLN A 167 -15.03 33.23 -5.33
#